data_AF-N6URM1-F1
#
_entry.id   AF-N6URM1-F1
#
_cell.length_a   1.000
_cell.length_b   1.000
_cell.length_c   1.000
_cell.angle_alpha   90.00
_cell.angle_beta   90.00
_cell.angle_gamma   90.00
#
_symmetry.space_group_name_H-M   'P 1'
#
loop_
_entity.id
_entity.type
_entity.pdbx_description
1 polymer ?
#
loop_
_entity_poly.entity_id
_entity_poly.type
_entity_poly.pdbx_seq_one_letter_code
_entity_poly.pdbx_strand_id
1 'polypeptide(L)'
;MVDQWFAYTTSVLNGAAPSLEYLEKLERKELMKKKDHTDQHTSPVVVSEELLDKPDNLLRTPKGNHGGPKRIQTPAAHGRKLLDENMDISITSSPSGSCIVYAQRPDSRSVRCSYGLAKAKFHRSGDLDLQVKPLYEDGLQPNQKWMHEVLGRRSKCIDMMIEDFFSAIMHKHQLKLPDVQDTIGDGILLYGRIISDAGGKLNNQSVLLEQTQAHRGNTVTLNLSKL
;
A
#
# COMPACT_ATOMS: atom_id res chain seq x y z
N MET A 1 -19.25 -8.00 3.57
CA MET A 1 -19.80 -7.29 2.38
C MET A 1 -20.51 -8.25 1.44
N VAL A 2 -19.89 -9.40 1.09
CA VAL A 2 -20.52 -10.45 0.27
C VAL A 2 -21.82 -10.99 0.90
N ASP A 3 -21.83 -11.27 2.21
CA ASP A 3 -23.03 -11.77 2.90
C ASP A 3 -24.17 -10.74 2.95
N GLN A 4 -23.84 -9.45 3.06
CA GLN A 4 -24.82 -8.36 3.01
C GLN A 4 -25.40 -8.19 1.60
N TRP A 5 -24.56 -8.35 0.57
CA TRP A 5 -25.01 -8.38 -0.82
C TRP A 5 -25.96 -9.56 -1.06
N PHE A 6 -25.60 -10.78 -0.62
CA PHE A 6 -26.46 -11.95 -0.75
C PHE A 6 -27.79 -11.77 -0.02
N ALA A 7 -27.79 -11.23 1.20
CA ALA A 7 -29.03 -10.96 1.94
C ALA A 7 -29.91 -9.94 1.20
N TYR A 8 -29.32 -8.87 0.66
CA TYR A 8 -30.05 -7.83 -0.07
C TYR A 8 -30.61 -8.32 -1.40
N THR A 9 -29.83 -9.08 -2.18
CA THR A 9 -30.32 -9.61 -3.46
C THR A 9 -31.44 -10.61 -3.27
N THR A 10 -31.36 -11.45 -2.24
CA THR A 10 -32.38 -12.47 -1.96
C THR A 10 -33.67 -11.85 -1.45
N SER A 11 -33.59 -10.77 -0.67
CA SER A 11 -34.76 -10.12 -0.06
C SER A 11 -35.40 -9.01 -0.91
N VAL A 12 -34.61 -8.31 -1.74
CA VAL A 12 -35.07 -7.11 -2.46
C VAL A 12 -35.00 -7.27 -3.98
N LEU A 13 -34.08 -8.08 -4.50
CA LEU A 13 -33.81 -8.19 -5.94
C LEU A 13 -34.05 -9.61 -6.50
N ASN A 14 -34.74 -10.48 -5.75
CA ASN A 14 -35.06 -11.87 -6.12
C ASN A 14 -33.88 -12.66 -6.72
N GLY A 15 -32.68 -12.48 -6.17
CA GLY A 15 -31.47 -13.20 -6.61
C GLY A 15 -30.82 -12.66 -7.89
N ALA A 16 -31.09 -11.40 -8.27
CA ALA A 16 -30.46 -10.77 -9.43
C ALA A 16 -28.92 -10.75 -9.34
N ALA A 17 -28.27 -10.90 -10.50
CA ALA A 17 -26.82 -10.81 -10.62
C ALA A 17 -26.30 -9.40 -10.25
N PRO A 18 -25.08 -9.29 -9.69
CA PRO A 18 -24.51 -8.00 -9.33
C PRO A 18 -24.32 -7.09 -10.54
N SER A 19 -24.96 -5.93 -10.49
CA SER A 19 -24.75 -4.80 -11.39
C SER A 19 -24.39 -3.57 -10.58
N LEU A 20 -23.67 -2.63 -11.20
CA LEU A 20 -23.29 -1.36 -10.57
C LEU A 20 -24.50 -0.58 -10.04
N GLU A 21 -25.61 -0.61 -10.79
CA GLU A 21 -26.86 0.05 -10.41
C GLU A 21 -27.49 -0.57 -9.14
N TYR A 22 -27.40 -1.89 -8.97
CA TYR A 22 -27.92 -2.57 -7.79
C TYR A 22 -27.04 -2.43 -6.56
N LEU A 23 -25.72 -2.33 -6.75
CA LEU A 23 -24.77 -2.02 -5.68
C LEU A 23 -24.99 -0.61 -5.14
N GLU A 24 -25.22 0.37 -6.02
CA GLU A 24 -25.60 1.73 -5.59
C GLU A 24 -26.94 1.77 -4.83
N LYS A 25 -27.92 0.95 -5.23
CA LYS A 25 -29.21 0.85 -4.53
C LYS A 25 -29.06 0.19 -3.15
N LEU A 26 -28.16 -0.79 -3.00
CA LEU A 26 -27.80 -1.36 -1.71
C LEU A 26 -27.17 -0.30 -0.80
N GLU A 27 -26.19 0.46 -1.31
CA GLU A 27 -25.48 1.47 -0.53
C GLU A 27 -26.44 2.56 0.00
N ARG A 28 -27.32 3.08 -0.86
CA ARG A 28 -28.29 4.11 -0.47
C ARG A 28 -29.34 3.61 0.54
N LYS A 29 -29.76 2.35 0.47
CA LYS A 29 -30.82 1.82 1.35
C LYS A 29 -30.31 1.24 2.68
N GLU A 30 -29.18 0.54 2.66
CA GLU A 30 -28.71 -0.27 3.79
C GLU A 30 -27.49 0.32 4.51
N LEU A 31 -26.65 1.08 3.80
CA LEU A 31 -25.40 1.62 4.37
C LEU A 31 -25.57 3.07 4.86
N MET A 32 -26.38 3.89 4.18
CA MET A 32 -26.68 5.25 4.63
C MET A 32 -27.47 5.30 5.96
N LYS A 33 -28.32 4.30 6.24
CA LYS A 33 -29.07 4.23 7.51
C LYS A 33 -28.19 3.91 8.74
N LYS A 34 -26.99 3.37 8.53
CA LYS A 34 -26.06 3.02 9.63
C LYS A 34 -25.15 4.18 10.04
N LYS A 35 -25.17 5.28 9.29
CA LYS A 35 -24.34 6.46 9.59
C LYS A 35 -24.81 7.19 10.85
N ASP A 36 -26.09 7.07 11.20
CA ASP A 36 -26.71 7.78 12.34
C ASP A 36 -26.66 7.02 13.69
N HIS A 37 -26.04 5.83 13.73
CA HIS A 37 -25.98 5.00 14.95
C HIS A 37 -24.56 4.64 15.41
N THR A 38 -23.54 5.40 14.97
CA THR A 38 -22.14 5.15 15.34
C THR A 38 -21.55 6.27 16.19
N ASP A 39 -22.31 6.78 17.17
CA ASP A 39 -21.84 7.68 18.24
C ASP A 39 -21.75 6.94 19.58
N GLN A 40 -21.05 5.81 19.63
CA GLN A 40 -20.64 5.20 20.89
C GLN A 40 -19.12 5.12 20.96
N HIS A 41 -18.59 6.01 21.82
CA HIS A 41 -17.27 6.02 22.44
C HIS A 41 -16.48 4.71 22.31
N THR A 42 -15.43 4.74 21.51
CA THR A 42 -14.27 3.87 21.70
C THR A 42 -13.07 4.77 21.99
N SER A 43 -12.85 5.02 23.28
CA SER A 43 -11.59 5.60 23.75
C SER A 43 -10.44 4.68 23.35
N PRO A 44 -9.30 5.20 22.85
CA PRO A 44 -8.17 4.36 22.49
C PRO A 44 -7.62 3.69 23.77
N VAL A 45 -7.56 2.36 23.76
CA VAL A 45 -6.90 1.57 24.80
C VAL A 45 -5.40 1.85 24.70
N VAL A 46 -4.84 2.53 25.69
CA VAL A 46 -3.41 2.64 25.91
C VAL A 46 -2.92 1.27 26.38
N VAL A 47 -2.22 0.54 25.51
CA VAL A 47 -1.61 -0.74 25.86
C VAL A 47 -0.26 -0.48 26.51
N SER A 48 -0.13 -0.80 27.80
CA SER A 48 1.12 -0.70 28.56
C SER A 48 2.23 -1.58 28.00
N GLU A 49 3.46 -1.11 28.16
CA GLU A 49 4.73 -1.59 27.58
C GLU A 49 5.04 -3.08 27.92
N GLU A 50 4.49 -3.62 29.00
CA GLU A 50 4.74 -5.00 29.47
C GLU A 50 4.06 -6.12 28.64
N LEU A 51 3.17 -5.79 27.69
CA LEU A 51 2.44 -6.78 26.88
C LEU A 51 3.04 -7.04 25.48
N LEU A 52 4.09 -6.31 25.10
CA LEU A 52 4.73 -6.42 23.78
C LEU A 52 5.69 -7.61 23.62
N ASP A 53 6.07 -8.26 24.72
CA ASP A 53 7.10 -9.32 24.72
C ASP A 53 6.54 -10.75 24.56
N LYS A 54 5.24 -10.88 24.25
CA LYS A 54 4.61 -12.18 23.93
C LYS A 54 3.93 -12.12 22.57
N PRO A 55 4.47 -12.78 21.53
CA PRO A 55 3.89 -12.75 20.18
C PRO A 55 2.50 -13.41 20.09
N ASP A 56 2.06 -14.14 21.12
CA ASP A 56 0.90 -15.02 21.04
C ASP A 56 -0.40 -14.47 21.63
N ASN A 57 -0.40 -13.33 22.36
CA ASN A 57 -1.58 -12.91 23.13
C ASN A 57 -2.48 -11.83 22.49
N LEU A 58 -2.11 -11.25 21.35
CA LEU A 58 -2.96 -10.27 20.64
C LEU A 58 -3.46 -10.74 19.26
N LEU A 59 -3.13 -11.97 18.85
CA LEU A 59 -3.61 -12.58 17.61
C LEU A 59 -4.88 -13.40 17.86
N ARG A 60 -6.02 -12.73 18.05
CA ARG A 60 -7.32 -13.36 17.83
C ARG A 60 -7.96 -12.81 16.57
N THR A 61 -7.74 -13.52 15.46
CA THR A 61 -8.72 -13.56 14.37
C THR A 61 -10.08 -13.95 14.94
N PRO A 62 -11.20 -13.38 14.47
CA PRO A 62 -12.52 -13.85 14.89
C PRO A 62 -12.63 -15.35 14.58
N LYS A 63 -12.79 -16.18 15.61
CA LYS A 63 -13.05 -17.61 15.42
C LYS A 63 -14.45 -17.73 14.83
N GLY A 64 -14.53 -18.05 13.54
CA GLY A 64 -15.76 -18.51 12.92
C GLY A 64 -16.25 -19.75 13.65
N ASN A 65 -17.54 -19.78 13.99
CA ASN A 65 -18.18 -20.94 14.62
C ASN A 65 -17.87 -22.21 13.82
N HIS A 66 -17.25 -23.19 14.47
CA HIS A 66 -16.99 -24.51 13.93
C HIS A 66 -18.32 -25.25 13.68
N GLY A 67 -18.91 -25.07 12.49
CA GLY A 67 -19.76 -26.08 11.87
C GLY A 67 -18.87 -27.17 11.25
N GLY A 68 -19.18 -28.44 11.51
CA GLY A 68 -18.36 -29.60 11.11
C GLY A 68 -18.01 -29.67 9.62
N PRO A 69 -17.16 -30.64 9.22
CA PRO A 69 -16.55 -30.67 7.89
C PRO A 69 -17.62 -31.00 6.84
N LYS A 70 -18.27 -29.98 6.29
CA LYS A 70 -18.89 -30.10 4.98
C LYS A 70 -17.74 -30.23 3.99
N ARG A 71 -17.58 -31.44 3.46
CA ARG A 71 -16.71 -31.77 2.34
C ARG A 71 -16.96 -30.75 1.23
N ILE A 72 -16.12 -29.71 1.16
CA ILE A 72 -16.07 -28.82 0.02
C ILE A 72 -15.53 -29.69 -1.11
N GLN A 73 -16.40 -30.12 -2.01
CA GLN A 73 -15.95 -30.57 -3.32
C GLN A 73 -15.23 -29.37 -3.95
N THR A 74 -13.91 -29.44 -4.00
CA THR A 74 -13.11 -28.65 -4.93
C THR A 74 -13.80 -28.80 -6.29
N PRO A 75 -14.13 -27.71 -7.03
CA PRO A 75 -14.60 -27.85 -8.39
C PRO A 75 -13.56 -28.68 -9.11
N ALA A 76 -13.95 -29.86 -9.59
CA ALA A 76 -13.08 -30.69 -10.40
C ALA A 76 -12.50 -29.78 -11.48
N ALA A 77 -11.17 -29.80 -11.61
CA ALA A 77 -10.49 -29.27 -12.79
C ALA A 77 -11.33 -29.73 -13.97
N HIS A 78 -11.93 -28.78 -14.69
CA HIS A 78 -12.80 -29.05 -15.82
C HIS A 78 -11.95 -29.75 -16.88
N GLY A 79 -11.88 -31.09 -16.78
CA GLY A 79 -11.64 -31.94 -17.91
C GLY A 79 -12.64 -31.50 -18.97
N ARG A 80 -12.10 -31.09 -20.11
CA ARG A 80 -12.85 -30.62 -21.28
C ARG A 80 -13.99 -31.60 -21.57
N LYS A 81 -15.20 -31.27 -21.11
CA LYS A 81 -16.42 -31.77 -21.72
C LYS A 81 -16.63 -30.90 -22.94
N LEU A 82 -16.46 -31.50 -24.12
CA LEU A 82 -16.97 -30.96 -25.37
C LEU A 82 -18.47 -30.70 -25.14
N LEU A 83 -18.82 -29.43 -25.01
CA LEU A 83 -20.19 -28.97 -24.92
C LEU A 83 -20.78 -28.97 -26.34
N ASP A 84 -22.01 -29.47 -26.39
CA ASP A 84 -22.96 -29.51 -27.50
C ASP A 84 -22.86 -28.34 -28.50
N GLU A 85 -22.99 -28.68 -29.78
CA GLU A 85 -22.79 -27.83 -30.96
C GLU A 85 -23.78 -26.65 -31.15
N ASN A 86 -24.62 -26.28 -30.17
CA ASN A 86 -25.68 -25.27 -30.42
C ASN A 86 -25.89 -24.26 -29.27
N MET A 87 -24.82 -23.73 -28.67
CA MET A 87 -24.91 -22.55 -27.83
C MET A 87 -24.24 -21.37 -28.55
N ASP A 88 -25.05 -20.51 -29.19
CA ASP A 88 -24.65 -19.19 -29.67
C ASP A 88 -24.32 -18.30 -28.47
N ILE A 89 -23.13 -18.52 -27.92
CA ILE A 89 -22.45 -17.52 -27.11
C ILE A 89 -22.10 -16.42 -28.11
N SER A 90 -22.81 -15.28 -28.05
CA SER A 90 -22.32 -14.04 -28.66
C SER A 90 -20.97 -13.72 -28.01
N ILE A 91 -19.90 -14.26 -28.62
CA ILE A 91 -18.53 -13.87 -28.35
C ILE A 91 -18.49 -12.40 -28.77
N THR A 92 -18.55 -11.52 -27.77
CA THR A 92 -18.21 -10.12 -27.98
C THR A 92 -16.85 -10.12 -28.64
N SER A 93 -16.81 -9.62 -29.88
CA SER A 93 -15.64 -9.65 -30.73
C SER A 93 -14.44 -9.11 -29.96
N SER A 94 -13.34 -9.85 -29.99
CA SER A 94 -12.07 -9.38 -29.45
C SER A 94 -11.82 -7.97 -29.97
N PRO A 95 -11.39 -7.02 -29.13
CA PRO A 95 -11.21 -5.65 -29.57
C PRO A 95 -10.28 -5.64 -30.78
N SER A 96 -10.80 -5.25 -31.94
CA SER A 96 -10.09 -5.04 -33.20
C SER A 96 -9.14 -3.83 -33.14
N GLY A 97 -8.68 -3.48 -31.94
CA GLY A 97 -7.76 -2.39 -31.65
C GLY A 97 -6.38 -2.75 -32.17
N SER A 98 -6.23 -2.62 -33.48
CA SER A 98 -4.97 -2.86 -34.18
C SER A 98 -3.90 -1.93 -33.61
N CYS A 99 -2.75 -2.47 -33.22
CA CYS A 99 -1.60 -1.71 -32.76
C CYS A 99 -0.88 -1.00 -33.94
N ILE A 100 -1.61 -0.60 -34.98
CA ILE A 100 -1.08 -0.11 -36.27
C ILE A 100 -0.17 1.10 -36.06
N VAL A 101 -0.58 2.04 -35.19
CA VAL A 101 0.23 3.23 -34.88
C VAL A 101 1.58 2.86 -34.29
N TYR A 102 1.63 1.87 -33.40
CA TYR A 102 2.89 1.37 -32.85
C TYR A 102 3.69 0.57 -33.89
N ALA A 103 3.02 -0.27 -34.69
CA ALA A 103 3.67 -1.12 -35.70
C ALA A 103 4.29 -0.31 -36.85
N GLN A 104 3.67 0.81 -37.21
CA GLN A 104 4.12 1.71 -38.27
C GLN A 104 4.96 2.88 -37.74
N ARG A 105 5.41 2.83 -36.48
CA ARG A 105 6.21 3.92 -35.92
C ARG A 105 7.51 4.08 -36.73
N PRO A 106 7.86 5.30 -37.17
CA PRO A 106 9.02 5.54 -38.03
C PRO A 106 10.35 5.47 -37.25
N ASP A 107 10.28 5.60 -35.93
CA ASP A 107 11.43 5.75 -35.04
C ASP A 107 11.84 4.42 -34.39
N SER A 108 11.44 3.29 -34.99
CA SER A 108 11.81 1.96 -34.52
C SER A 108 13.33 1.83 -34.39
N ARG A 109 13.79 1.46 -33.19
CA ARG A 109 15.21 1.32 -32.82
C ARG A 109 16.03 2.62 -32.84
N SER A 110 15.38 3.79 -32.91
CA SER A 110 16.07 5.07 -32.75
C SER A 110 16.59 5.22 -31.32
N VAL A 111 17.85 5.66 -31.19
CA VAL A 111 18.47 5.97 -29.89
C VAL A 111 18.04 7.39 -29.49
N ARG A 112 17.30 7.52 -28.39
CA ARG A 112 16.79 8.83 -27.90
C ARG A 112 17.72 9.49 -26.89
N CYS A 113 18.41 8.68 -26.10
CA CYS A 113 19.42 9.11 -25.14
C CYS A 113 20.55 8.09 -25.12
N SER A 114 21.76 8.55 -24.85
CA SER A 114 22.92 7.68 -24.65
C SER A 114 23.63 8.08 -23.36
N TYR A 115 24.23 7.11 -22.69
CA TYR A 115 24.99 7.31 -21.46
C TYR A 115 26.31 6.54 -21.60
N GLY A 116 27.42 7.14 -21.15
CA GLY A 116 28.75 6.57 -21.32
C GLY A 116 29.28 6.69 -22.76
N LEU A 117 30.09 5.71 -23.19
CA LEU A 117 30.76 5.74 -24.50
C LEU A 117 29.78 5.44 -25.65
N ALA A 118 29.43 6.47 -26.41
CA ALA A 118 28.47 6.43 -27.52
C ALA A 118 28.86 5.57 -28.75
N LYS A 119 30.02 4.91 -28.72
CA LYS A 119 30.56 4.11 -29.85
C LYS A 119 30.43 2.59 -29.65
N ALA A 120 29.74 2.14 -28.61
CA ALA A 120 29.56 0.72 -28.35
C ALA A 120 28.80 0.06 -29.51
N LYS A 121 29.45 -0.91 -30.17
CA LYS A 121 28.79 -1.80 -31.13
C LYS A 121 28.22 -2.98 -30.35
N PHE A 122 26.92 -3.22 -30.50
CA PHE A 122 26.26 -4.37 -29.89
C PHE A 122 26.52 -5.61 -30.73
N HIS A 123 27.02 -6.66 -30.10
CA HIS A 123 27.20 -7.98 -30.71
C HIS A 123 26.35 -8.96 -29.89
N ARG A 124 25.52 -9.77 -30.55
CA ARG A 124 24.81 -10.85 -29.87
C ARG A 124 25.83 -11.95 -29.57
N SER A 125 26.07 -12.21 -28.29
CA SER A 125 26.84 -13.36 -27.83
C SER A 125 25.91 -14.29 -27.06
N GLY A 126 25.98 -15.60 -27.33
CA GLY A 126 25.21 -16.63 -26.61
C GLY A 126 25.94 -17.19 -25.39
N ASP A 127 27.27 -17.08 -25.37
CA ASP A 127 28.14 -17.73 -24.39
C ASP A 127 28.75 -16.68 -23.45
N LEU A 128 27.90 -16.06 -22.62
CA LEU A 128 28.36 -15.12 -21.60
C LEU A 128 28.03 -15.69 -20.22
N ASP A 129 29.06 -15.93 -19.42
CA ASP A 129 28.89 -16.27 -18.01
C ASP A 129 28.36 -15.04 -17.26
N LEU A 130 27.05 -15.06 -17.01
CA LEU A 130 26.34 -14.01 -16.29
C LEU A 130 26.12 -14.43 -14.85
N GLN A 131 26.72 -13.69 -13.92
CA GLN A 131 26.41 -13.83 -12.51
C GLN A 131 25.29 -12.86 -12.13
N VAL A 132 24.08 -13.39 -11.98
CA VAL A 132 22.94 -12.62 -11.46
C VAL A 132 22.83 -12.85 -9.97
N LYS A 133 23.06 -11.81 -9.16
CA LYS A 133 22.83 -11.84 -7.71
C LYS A 133 21.63 -10.97 -7.37
N PRO A 134 20.63 -11.49 -6.64
CA PRO A 134 19.60 -10.63 -6.07
C PRO A 134 20.25 -9.65 -5.08
N LEU A 135 19.90 -8.36 -5.20
CA LEU A 135 20.47 -7.30 -4.34
C LEU A 135 19.96 -7.39 -2.89
N TYR A 136 18.80 -8.02 -2.70
CA TYR A 136 18.17 -8.22 -1.39
C TYR A 136 17.83 -9.69 -1.22
N GLU A 137 18.40 -10.33 -0.19
CA GLU A 137 18.04 -11.70 0.19
C GLU A 137 16.59 -11.77 0.69
N ASP A 138 16.07 -10.67 1.26
CA ASP A 138 14.71 -10.52 1.80
C ASP A 138 13.73 -9.82 0.84
N GLY A 139 13.86 -10.05 -0.47
CA GLY A 139 12.87 -9.59 -1.43
C GLY A 139 11.45 -10.09 -1.11
N LEU A 140 10.42 -9.38 -1.60
CA LEU A 140 9.02 -9.72 -1.35
C LEU A 140 8.74 -11.17 -1.78
N GLN A 141 8.51 -12.06 -0.81
CA GLN A 141 8.33 -13.47 -1.11
C GLN A 141 6.90 -13.73 -1.61
N PRO A 142 6.67 -14.70 -2.52
CA PRO A 142 5.34 -14.98 -3.08
C PRO A 142 4.25 -15.32 -2.06
N ASN A 143 4.64 -15.68 -0.84
CA ASN A 143 3.76 -16.08 0.27
C ASN A 143 3.53 -14.98 1.31
N GLN A 144 4.07 -13.77 1.14
CA GLN A 144 3.85 -12.67 2.08
C GLN A 144 2.50 -12.00 1.78
N LYS A 145 1.44 -12.48 2.45
CA LYS A 145 0.09 -11.93 2.36
C LYS A 145 -0.28 -11.20 3.66
N TRP A 146 0.11 -9.94 3.78
CA TRP A 146 -0.48 -9.04 4.77
C TRP A 146 -1.51 -8.17 4.07
N MET A 147 -2.79 -8.48 4.27
CA MET A 147 -3.92 -7.72 3.71
C MET A 147 -4.43 -6.63 4.67
N HIS A 148 -3.75 -6.45 5.80
CA HIS A 148 -4.05 -5.43 6.80
C HIS A 148 -2.76 -4.89 7.40
N GLU A 149 -2.78 -3.60 7.76
CA GLU A 149 -1.70 -2.93 8.47
C GLU A 149 -2.11 -2.71 9.92
N VAL A 150 -1.14 -2.83 10.83
CA VAL A 150 -1.30 -2.43 12.23
C VAL A 150 -0.72 -1.02 12.38
N LEU A 151 -1.55 -0.03 12.69
CA LEU A 151 -1.14 1.38 12.72
C LEU A 151 0.05 1.64 13.66
N GLY A 152 0.09 0.99 14.83
CA GLY A 152 1.22 1.11 15.76
C GLY A 152 2.54 0.58 15.18
N ARG A 153 2.50 -0.53 14.42
CA ARG A 153 3.68 -1.05 13.72
C ARG A 153 4.13 -0.10 12.62
N ARG A 154 3.17 0.46 11.89
CA ARG A 154 3.45 1.47 10.86
C ARG A 154 4.10 2.72 11.44
N SER A 155 3.57 3.25 12.54
CA SER A 155 4.20 4.39 13.26
C SER A 155 5.62 4.06 13.66
N LYS A 156 5.83 2.90 14.32
CA LYS A 156 7.17 2.49 14.76
C LYS A 156 8.16 2.37 13.61
N CYS A 157 7.75 1.81 12.47
CA CYS A 157 8.63 1.74 11.30
C CYS A 157 9.01 3.14 10.79
N ILE A 158 8.09 4.10 10.81
CA ILE A 158 8.35 5.48 10.41
C ILE A 158 9.32 6.15 11.39
N ASP A 159 9.12 5.98 12.69
CA ASP A 159 10.02 6.51 13.72
C ASP A 159 11.43 5.94 13.54
N MET A 160 11.56 4.63 13.36
CA MET A 160 12.85 3.97 13.13
C MET A 160 13.57 4.52 11.89
N MET A 161 12.86 4.72 10.77
CA MET A 161 13.46 5.30 9.57
C MET A 161 14.03 6.69 9.81
N ILE A 162 13.34 7.53 10.61
CA ILE A 162 13.81 8.87 10.94
C ILE A 162 15.05 8.80 11.83
N GLU A 163 15.02 8.00 12.89
CA GLU A 163 16.13 7.84 13.85
C GLU A 163 17.37 7.24 13.19
N ASP A 164 17.23 6.19 12.37
CA ASP A 164 18.34 5.54 11.67
C ASP A 164 19.02 6.51 10.69
N PHE A 165 18.22 7.24 9.91
CA PHE A 165 18.74 8.22 8.96
C PHE A 165 19.41 9.40 9.67
N PHE A 166 18.79 9.92 10.72
CA PHE A 166 19.33 11.04 11.48
C PHE A 166 20.62 10.65 12.21
N SER A 167 20.69 9.46 12.80
CA SER A 167 21.90 8.92 13.43
C SER A 167 23.07 8.86 12.45
N ALA A 168 22.83 8.46 11.21
CA ALA A 168 23.85 8.46 10.16
C ALA A 168 24.34 9.87 9.81
N ILE A 169 23.43 10.86 9.76
CA ILE A 169 23.77 12.28 9.53
C ILE A 169 24.57 12.83 10.71
N MET A 170 24.12 12.61 11.94
CA MET A 170 24.82 13.05 13.14
C MET A 170 26.25 12.52 13.17
N HIS A 171 26.43 11.23 12.91
CA HIS A 171 27.75 10.60 12.89
C HIS A 171 28.64 11.19 11.78
N LYS A 172 28.10 11.34 10.56
CA LYS A 172 28.86 11.88 9.41
C LYS A 172 29.29 13.32 9.62
N HIS A 173 28.44 14.14 10.23
CA HIS A 173 28.66 15.59 10.40
C HIS A 173 29.13 15.97 11.82
N GLN A 174 29.36 14.98 12.70
CA GLN A 174 29.76 15.18 14.10
C GLN A 174 28.84 16.14 14.88
N LEU A 175 27.54 16.06 14.59
CA LEU A 175 26.52 16.89 15.24
C LEU A 175 26.21 16.35 16.64
N LYS A 176 25.88 17.24 17.57
CA LYS A 176 25.39 16.90 18.91
C LYS A 176 23.97 17.43 19.06
N LEU A 177 23.12 16.63 19.70
CA LEU A 177 21.81 17.11 20.11
C LEU A 177 22.02 18.17 21.21
N PRO A 178 21.38 19.34 21.12
CA PRO A 178 21.47 20.35 22.18
C PRO A 178 20.84 19.79 23.45
N ASP A 179 21.47 20.03 24.61
CA ASP A 179 20.86 19.73 25.89
C ASP A 179 19.65 20.65 26.09
N VAL A 180 18.64 20.17 26.84
CA VAL A 180 17.37 20.90 27.07
C VAL A 180 17.59 22.30 27.67
N GLN A 181 18.78 22.58 28.24
CA GLN A 181 19.16 23.86 28.83
C GLN A 181 19.91 24.83 27.89
N ASP A 182 20.35 24.40 26.69
CA ASP A 182 21.20 25.19 25.79
C ASP A 182 20.42 26.09 24.80
N THR A 183 19.13 26.33 25.03
CA THR A 183 18.25 27.04 24.07
C THR A 183 18.44 28.56 24.00
N ILE A 184 19.50 29.10 24.61
CA ILE A 184 19.78 30.54 24.62
C ILE A 184 21.04 30.83 23.80
N GLY A 185 20.88 31.06 22.50
CA GLY A 185 21.85 31.84 21.72
C GLY A 185 22.15 31.33 20.32
N ASP A 186 22.40 30.03 20.16
CA ASP A 186 22.81 29.43 18.88
C ASP A 186 21.76 28.41 18.40
N GLY A 187 21.50 28.41 17.09
CA GLY A 187 20.36 27.74 16.47
C GLY A 187 20.08 26.31 16.95
N ILE A 188 18.79 25.97 17.04
CA ILE A 188 18.31 24.67 17.50
C ILE A 188 18.47 23.64 16.38
N LEU A 189 19.12 22.50 16.68
CA LEU A 189 19.12 21.33 15.81
C LEU A 189 17.82 20.56 15.98
N LEU A 190 17.02 20.49 14.91
CA LEU A 190 15.78 19.72 14.84
C LEU A 190 15.89 18.63 13.79
N TYR A 191 15.21 17.51 14.03
CA TYR A 191 15.11 16.40 13.09
C TYR A 191 13.70 15.81 13.12
N GLY A 192 13.32 15.19 12.00
CA GLY A 192 11.97 14.71 11.76
C GLY A 192 11.74 14.41 10.29
N ARG A 193 10.51 14.05 9.94
CA ARG A 193 10.08 13.92 8.54
C ARG A 193 9.39 15.20 8.06
N ILE A 194 9.54 15.49 6.78
CA ILE A 194 8.81 16.57 6.13
C ILE A 194 7.38 16.11 5.83
N ILE A 195 6.40 16.87 6.29
CA ILE A 195 4.98 16.69 5.97
C ILE A 195 4.37 17.98 5.43
N SER A 196 3.14 17.88 4.95
CA SER A 196 2.33 19.02 4.50
C SER A 196 1.14 19.20 5.43
N ASP A 197 0.82 20.44 5.80
CA ASP A 197 -0.45 20.78 6.47
C ASP A 197 -1.63 20.89 5.48
N ALA A 198 -1.32 21.06 4.20
CA ALA A 198 -2.30 21.06 3.11
C ALA A 198 -2.47 19.67 2.51
N GLY A 199 -3.72 19.27 2.21
CA GLY A 199 -4.05 18.03 1.49
C GLY A 199 -3.71 18.05 -0.01
N GLY A 200 -2.96 19.05 -0.47
CA GLY A 200 -2.59 19.26 -1.87
C GLY A 200 -1.09 19.11 -2.13
N LYS A 201 -0.60 19.73 -3.19
CA LYS A 201 0.84 19.73 -3.53
C LYS A 201 1.61 20.52 -2.46
N LEU A 202 2.72 19.94 -1.99
CA LEU A 202 3.67 20.60 -1.09
C LEU A 202 4.15 21.93 -1.70
N ASN A 203 4.08 23.00 -0.91
CA ASN A 203 4.60 24.32 -1.24
C ASN A 203 5.41 24.86 -0.06
N ASN A 204 6.12 25.98 -0.25
CA ASN A 204 7.03 26.54 0.75
C ASN A 204 6.33 27.14 1.98
N GLN A 205 5.01 27.36 1.94
CA GLN A 205 4.23 27.80 3.10
C GLN A 205 3.60 26.63 3.87
N SER A 206 3.50 25.45 3.26
CA SER A 206 2.80 24.29 3.81
C SER A 206 3.71 23.26 4.45
N VAL A 207 5.01 23.56 4.63
CA VAL A 207 6.00 22.58 5.09
C VAL A 207 6.03 22.52 6.61
N LEU A 208 5.77 21.33 7.17
CA LEU A 208 6.00 21.05 8.58
C LEU A 208 7.10 20.00 8.75
N LEU A 209 7.78 20.05 9.89
CA LEU A 209 8.66 19.02 10.40
C LEU A 209 7.93 18.24 11.50
N GLU A 210 7.63 16.97 11.26
CA GLU A 210 7.09 16.07 12.27
C GLU A 210 8.22 15.28 12.92
N GLN A 211 8.36 15.43 14.23
CA GLN A 211 9.39 14.78 15.02
C GLN A 211 8.97 13.34 15.39
N THR A 212 9.92 12.56 15.92
CA THR A 212 9.68 11.18 16.33
C THR A 212 8.90 11.09 17.65
N GLN A 213 8.54 9.87 18.05
CA GLN A 213 7.92 9.59 19.35
C GLN A 213 8.75 10.07 20.56
N ALA A 214 10.08 10.17 20.44
CA ALA A 214 10.93 10.78 21.48
C ALA A 214 10.49 12.22 21.80
N HIS A 215 9.92 12.91 20.81
CA HIS A 215 9.37 14.26 20.91
C HIS A 215 7.83 14.25 20.81
N ARG A 216 7.19 13.14 21.17
CA ARG A 216 5.72 12.94 21.17
C ARG A 216 5.03 13.18 19.82
N GLY A 217 5.76 13.06 18.71
CA GLY A 217 5.19 13.33 17.39
C GLY A 217 4.85 14.80 17.15
N ASN A 218 5.51 15.71 17.87
CA ASN A 218 5.29 17.15 17.72
C ASN A 218 5.58 17.60 16.29
N THR A 219 4.80 18.57 15.82
CA THR A 219 4.98 19.19 14.50
C THR A 219 5.42 20.64 14.64
N VAL A 220 6.40 21.03 13.82
CA VAL A 220 6.93 22.39 13.78
C VAL A 220 6.77 22.94 12.37
N THR A 221 6.09 24.07 12.21
CA THR A 221 6.00 24.75 10.91
C THR A 221 7.36 25.33 10.52
N LEU A 222 7.82 25.00 9.31
CA LEU A 222 9.11 25.45 8.80
C LEU A 222 8.95 26.73 7.99
N ASN A 223 9.68 27.78 8.37
CA ASN A 223 9.82 28.97 7.56
C ASN A 223 11.05 28.86 6.65
N LEU A 224 10.81 28.62 5.36
CA LEU A 224 11.86 28.44 4.35
C LEU A 224 12.31 29.73 3.66
N SER A 225 11.87 30.92 4.13
CA SER A 225 12.19 32.20 3.47
C SER A 225 13.68 32.58 3.49
N LYS A 226 14.47 31.97 4.37
CA LYS A 226 15.91 32.23 4.56
C LYS A 226 16.77 31.01 4.27
N LEU A 227 16.19 29.96 3.67
CA LEU A 227 16.88 28.72 3.33
C LEU A 227 17.56 28.83 1.97
#